data_AF-A0A150THL0-F1
#
_entry.id   AF-A0A150THL0-F1
#
_cell.length_a   1.000
_cell.length_b   1.000
_cell.length_c   1.000
_cell.angle_alpha   90.00
_cell.angle_beta   90.00
_cell.angle_gamma   90.00
#
_symmetry.space_group_name_H-M   'P 1'
#
loop_
_entity.id
_entity.type
_entity.pdbx_description
1 polymer ?
#
loop_
_entity_poly.entity_id
_entity_poly.type
_entity_poly.pdbx_seq_one_letter_code
_entity_poly.pdbx_strand_id
1 'polypeptide(L)'
;MFGFSFGEVMVLVIVGIIVVGPRRLPAMMRSAGSWIAKLRRMTTELRTQSGIDDLIRQEGLERELRELRALSRVNVIETLVKPVMDAGTIGTVVSATPRVRPPEPEPLPPPPD
;
A
#
# COMPACT_ATOMS: atom_id res chain seq x y z
N MET A 1 15.14 -11.04 -21.23
CA MET A 1 14.97 -11.15 -19.76
C MET A 1 14.09 -9.98 -19.39
N PHE A 2 12.80 -10.22 -19.18
CA PHE A 2 11.83 -9.16 -18.85
C PHE A 2 11.99 -8.87 -17.36
N GLY A 3 12.64 -7.75 -17.05
CA GLY A 3 12.86 -7.30 -15.68
C GLY A 3 11.92 -6.15 -15.41
N PHE A 4 11.29 -6.12 -14.22
CA PHE A 4 10.42 -5.04 -13.72
C PHE A 4 11.10 -3.65 -13.75
N SER A 5 11.29 -3.13 -14.95
CA SER A 5 11.88 -1.85 -15.27
C SER A 5 10.74 -0.87 -15.48
N PHE A 6 10.98 0.38 -15.11
CA PHE A 6 10.01 1.46 -15.31
C PHE A 6 9.50 1.54 -16.75
N GLY A 7 10.38 1.27 -17.73
CA GLY A 7 10.01 1.26 -19.15
C GLY A 7 9.02 0.15 -19.52
N GLU A 8 9.20 -1.07 -19.01
CA GLU A 8 8.27 -2.18 -19.28
C GLU A 8 6.91 -1.94 -18.62
N VAL A 9 6.89 -1.40 -17.39
CA VAL A 9 5.64 -1.02 -16.72
C VAL A 9 4.90 0.06 -17.51
N MET A 10 5.61 1.07 -18.04
CA MET A 10 5.02 2.11 -18.89
C MET A 10 4.38 1.52 -20.14
N VAL A 11 5.08 0.62 -20.83
CA VAL A 11 4.54 -0.07 -22.02
C VAL A 11 3.29 -0.88 -21.68
N LEU A 12 3.30 -1.61 -20.56
CA LEU A 12 2.15 -2.40 -20.11
C LEU A 12 0.93 -1.51 -19.82
N VAL A 13 1.14 -0.35 -19.17
CA VAL A 13 0.08 0.64 -18.92
C VAL A 13 -0.50 1.17 -20.23
N ILE A 14 0.35 1.53 -21.21
CA ILE A 14 -0.10 2.03 -22.51
C ILE A 14 -0.92 0.97 -23.25
N VAL A 15 -0.41 -0.27 -23.33
CA VAL A 15 -1.12 -1.39 -23.97
C VAL A 15 -2.45 -1.67 -23.27
N GLY A 16 -2.46 -1.69 -21.94
CA GLY A 16 -3.68 -1.85 -21.14
C GLY A 16 -4.72 -0.76 -21.42
N ILE A 17 -4.30 0.49 -21.54
CA ILE A 17 -5.17 1.62 -21.89
C ILE A 17 -5.74 1.47 -23.30
N ILE A 18 -4.95 1.00 -24.28
CA ILE A 18 -5.42 0.82 -25.66
C ILE A 18 -6.47 -0.29 -25.74
N VAL A 19 -6.20 -1.44 -25.13
CA VAL A 19 -7.06 -2.64 -25.20
C VAL A 19 -8.36 -2.43 -24.43
N VAL A 20 -8.26 -1.97 -23.18
CA VAL A 20 -9.42 -1.81 -22.29
C VAL A 20 -10.09 -0.46 -22.56
N GLY A 21 -9.33 0.58 -22.87
CA GLY A 21 -9.79 1.95 -23.02
C GLY A 21 -9.49 2.82 -21.78
N PRO A 22 -9.05 4.08 -21.97
CA PRO A 22 -8.57 4.96 -20.89
C PRO A 22 -9.65 5.29 -19.84
N ARG A 23 -10.93 5.24 -20.22
CA ARG A 23 -12.04 5.53 -19.31
C ARG A 23 -12.51 4.31 -18.52
N ARG A 24 -12.20 3.09 -18.98
CA ARG A 24 -12.72 1.84 -18.41
C ARG A 24 -11.73 1.23 -17.42
N LEU A 25 -10.44 1.31 -17.72
CA LEU A 25 -9.35 0.89 -16.82
C LEU A 25 -9.48 1.50 -15.39
N PRO A 26 -9.66 2.83 -15.20
CA PRO A 26 -9.80 3.40 -13.86
C PRO A 26 -11.09 2.96 -13.15
N ALA A 27 -12.18 2.74 -13.89
CA ALA A 27 -13.42 2.23 -13.31
C ALA A 27 -13.24 0.77 -12.83
N MET A 28 -12.55 -0.06 -13.61
CA MET A 28 -12.22 -1.44 -13.24
C MET A 28 -11.26 -1.51 -12.05
N MET A 29 -10.28 -0.63 -11.95
CA MET A 29 -9.39 -0.56 -10.78
C MET A 29 -10.14 -0.23 -9.49
N ARG A 30 -11.17 0.62 -9.54
CA ARG A 30 -12.03 0.89 -8.37
C ARG A 30 -12.78 -0.37 -7.93
N SER A 31 -13.32 -1.13 -8.88
CA SER A 31 -14.01 -2.40 -8.61
C SER A 31 -13.05 -3.45 -8.05
N ALA A 32 -11.92 -3.69 -8.72
CA ALA A 32 -10.89 -4.63 -8.28
C ALA A 32 -10.32 -4.24 -6.91
N GLY A 33 -10.07 -2.95 -6.70
CA GLY A 33 -9.61 -2.41 -5.42
C GLY A 33 -10.60 -2.68 -4.29
N SER A 34 -11.91 -2.57 -4.54
CA SER A 34 -12.94 -2.90 -3.56
C SER A 34 -12.94 -4.40 -3.19
N TRP A 35 -12.67 -5.28 -4.16
CA TRP A 35 -12.57 -6.73 -3.93
C TRP A 35 -11.32 -7.08 -3.13
N ILE A 36 -10.18 -6.51 -3.50
CA ILE A 36 -8.92 -6.65 -2.76
C ILE A 36 -9.07 -6.08 -1.35
N ALA A 37 -9.77 -4.96 -1.17
CA ALA A 37 -10.03 -4.38 0.14
C ALA A 37 -10.90 -5.28 1.02
N LYS A 38 -11.92 -5.92 0.45
CA LYS A 38 -12.73 -6.94 1.15
C LYS A 38 -11.88 -8.14 1.55
N LEU A 39 -11.07 -8.67 0.63
CA LEU A 39 -10.15 -9.78 0.92
C LEU A 39 -9.13 -9.41 2.00
N ARG A 40 -8.58 -8.19 1.95
CA ARG A 40 -7.66 -7.67 2.96
C ARG A 40 -8.32 -7.56 4.32
N ARG A 41 -9.58 -7.09 4.39
CA ARG A 41 -10.34 -7.03 5.65
C ARG A 41 -10.59 -8.43 6.22
N MET A 42 -11.04 -9.36 5.39
CA MET A 42 -11.19 -10.78 5.77
C MET A 42 -9.86 -11.37 6.28
N THR A 43 -8.75 -11.11 5.58
CA THR A 43 -7.42 -11.60 5.99
C THR A 43 -6.93 -10.93 7.28
N THR A 44 -7.29 -9.66 7.51
CA THR A 44 -6.94 -8.93 8.73
C THR A 44 -7.74 -9.47 9.91
N GLU A 45 -9.04 -9.71 9.72
CA GLU A 45 -9.89 -10.35 10.72
C GLU A 45 -9.41 -11.75 11.04
N LEU A 46 -9.01 -12.55 10.04
CA LEU A 46 -8.38 -13.85 10.26
C LEU A 46 -7.06 -13.69 11.01
N ARG A 47 -6.14 -12.80 10.60
CA ARG A 47 -4.89 -12.58 11.34
C ARG A 47 -5.11 -12.14 12.80
N THR A 48 -6.12 -11.31 13.04
CA THR A 48 -6.44 -10.80 14.38
C THR A 48 -7.20 -11.83 15.23
N GLN A 49 -8.06 -12.66 14.65
CA GLN A 49 -8.90 -13.62 15.38
C GLN A 49 -8.28 -15.02 15.49
N SER A 50 -7.48 -15.46 14.51
CA SER A 50 -7.02 -16.85 14.45
C SER A 50 -5.71 -17.13 15.18
N GLY A 51 -5.18 -16.19 15.97
CA GLY A 51 -4.00 -16.46 16.81
C GLY A 51 -2.92 -17.21 16.03
N ILE A 52 -2.66 -16.76 14.79
CA ILE A 52 -1.79 -17.47 13.85
C ILE A 52 -0.41 -17.67 14.48
N ASP A 53 0.01 -16.74 15.33
CA ASP A 53 1.23 -16.87 16.13
C ASP A 53 1.17 -18.03 17.14
N ASP A 54 0.01 -18.39 17.70
CA ASP A 54 -0.12 -19.56 18.60
C ASP A 54 -0.20 -20.89 17.84
N LEU A 55 -0.89 -20.97 16.69
CA LEU A 55 -0.90 -22.18 15.85
C LEU A 55 0.47 -22.42 15.18
N ILE A 56 1.14 -21.37 14.70
CA ILE A 56 2.49 -21.46 14.10
C ILE A 56 3.56 -21.79 15.15
N ARG A 57 3.34 -21.46 16.43
CA ARG A 57 4.30 -21.77 17.50
C ARG A 57 4.21 -23.21 17.99
N GLN A 58 3.07 -23.88 17.77
CA GLN A 58 2.86 -25.29 18.10
C GLN A 58 3.33 -26.25 16.99
N GLU A 59 3.27 -25.84 15.72
CA GLU A 59 3.76 -26.62 14.58
C GLU A 59 4.99 -25.93 13.98
N GLY A 60 6.15 -26.59 13.88
CA GLY A 60 7.48 -26.02 13.54
C GLY A 60 7.65 -25.21 12.22
N LEU A 61 6.56 -24.83 11.56
CA LEU A 61 6.41 -23.96 10.37
C LEU A 61 7.01 -22.55 10.57
N GLU A 62 7.23 -22.15 11.81
CA GLU A 62 7.76 -20.82 12.14
C GLU A 62 9.18 -20.59 11.61
N ARG A 63 10.02 -21.64 11.55
CA ARG A 63 11.37 -21.55 10.95
C ARG A 63 11.30 -21.34 9.44
N GLU A 64 10.44 -22.10 8.78
CA GLU A 64 10.25 -22.04 7.32
C GLU A 64 9.65 -20.69 6.89
N LEU A 65 8.66 -20.17 7.63
CA LEU A 65 8.12 -18.84 7.40
C LEU A 65 9.13 -17.72 7.67
N ARG A 66 10.01 -17.88 8.66
CA ARG A 66 11.09 -16.91 8.93
C ARG A 66 12.11 -16.88 7.80
N GLU A 67 12.50 -18.04 7.28
CA GLU A 67 13.42 -18.16 6.16
C GLU A 67 12.81 -17.58 4.87
N LEU A 68 11.56 -17.93 4.57
CA LEU A 68 10.80 -17.35 3.45
C LEU A 68 10.65 -15.82 3.56
N ARG A 69 10.36 -15.31 4.76
CA ARG A 69 10.30 -13.86 5.01
C ARG A 69 11.66 -13.19 4.87
N ALA A 70 12.74 -13.82 5.31
CA ALA A 70 14.10 -13.29 5.20
C ALA A 70 14.52 -13.19 3.73
N LEU A 71 14.32 -14.25 2.94
CA LEU A 71 14.59 -14.28 1.50
C LEU A 71 13.75 -13.24 0.74
N SER A 72 12.45 -13.17 1.05
CA SER A 72 11.53 -12.20 0.42
C SER A 72 11.91 -10.76 0.75
N ARG A 73 12.28 -10.47 2.01
CA ARG A 73 12.62 -9.12 2.46
C ARG A 73 13.87 -8.59 1.76
N VAL A 74 14.92 -9.41 1.62
CA VAL A 74 16.15 -9.03 0.94
C VAL A 74 15.88 -8.68 -0.52
N ASN A 75 15.13 -9.53 -1.23
CA ASN A 75 14.79 -9.30 -2.63
C ASN A 75 13.88 -8.07 -2.85
N VAL A 76 12.91 -7.83 -1.94
CA VAL A 76 11.99 -6.69 -2.02
C VAL A 76 12.69 -5.36 -1.75
N ILE A 77 13.57 -5.29 -0.74
CA ILE A 77 14.31 -4.07 -0.43
C ILE A 77 15.23 -3.70 -1.61
N GLU A 78 15.88 -4.69 -2.20
CA GLU A 78 16.76 -4.48 -3.34
C GLU A 78 16.01 -4.05 -4.61
N THR A 79 14.89 -4.70 -4.91
CA THR A 79 14.19 -4.51 -6.19
C THR A 79 13.23 -3.31 -6.18
N LEU A 80 12.64 -2.97 -5.03
CA LEU A 80 11.57 -1.97 -4.94
C LEU A 80 11.95 -0.75 -4.10
N VAL A 81 12.75 -0.91 -3.05
CA VAL A 81 13.02 0.17 -2.09
C VAL A 81 14.24 0.99 -2.51
N LYS A 82 15.33 0.36 -2.94
CA LYS A 82 16.52 1.07 -3.46
C LYS A 82 16.18 2.07 -4.59
N PRO A 83 15.49 1.69 -5.69
CA PRO A 83 15.20 2.64 -6.77
C PRO A 83 14.22 3.75 -6.36
N VAL A 84 13.37 3.50 -5.36
CA VAL A 84 12.42 4.49 -4.83
C VAL A 84 13.09 5.45 -3.83
N MET A 85 14.11 5.00 -3.09
CA MET A 85 14.90 5.86 -2.21
C MET A 85 15.94 6.67 -2.99
N ASP A 86 16.52 6.10 -4.04
CA ASP A 86 17.42 6.82 -4.95
C ASP A 86 16.66 7.83 -5.82
N ALA A 87 15.44 7.50 -6.25
CA ALA A 87 14.52 8.46 -6.86
C ALA A 87 13.73 9.21 -5.78
N GLY A 88 14.38 10.14 -5.06
CA GLY A 88 13.79 10.93 -3.98
C GLY A 88 12.58 11.82 -4.36
N THR A 89 11.45 11.23 -4.74
CA THR A 89 10.26 11.96 -5.24
C THR A 89 8.94 11.50 -4.59
N ILE A 90 8.98 10.90 -3.41
CA ILE A 90 7.74 10.64 -2.62
C ILE A 90 7.33 11.87 -1.77
N GLY A 91 8.12 12.95 -1.77
CA GLY A 91 7.79 14.20 -1.08
C GLY A 91 6.62 15.00 -1.67
N THR A 92 6.25 14.78 -2.94
CA THR A 92 5.38 15.74 -3.67
C THR A 92 3.92 15.27 -3.82
N VAL A 93 3.62 13.98 -3.67
CA VAL A 93 2.24 13.46 -3.88
C VAL A 93 1.36 13.55 -2.63
N VAL A 94 1.96 13.73 -1.45
CA VAL A 94 1.25 13.86 -0.16
C VAL A 94 0.72 15.28 0.10
N SER A 95 1.07 16.29 -0.73
CA SER A 95 0.56 17.66 -0.57
C SER A 95 -0.84 17.91 -1.13
N ALA A 96 -1.52 16.92 -1.69
CA ALA A 96 -2.93 17.05 -2.09
C ALA A 96 -3.90 16.56 -1.00
N THR A 97 -3.66 16.94 0.26
CA THR A 97 -4.66 16.79 1.33
C THR A 97 -5.69 17.91 1.16
N PRO A 98 -6.99 17.61 0.99
CA PRO A 98 -8.05 18.61 1.08
C PRO A 98 -7.95 19.30 2.43
N ARG A 99 -7.67 20.60 2.43
CA ARG A 99 -7.51 21.44 3.61
C ARG A 99 -8.85 21.51 4.36
N VAL A 100 -9.07 20.62 5.32
CA VAL A 100 -10.09 20.81 6.36
C VAL A 100 -9.60 21.94 7.25
N ARG A 101 -10.25 23.11 7.15
CA ARG A 101 -10.00 24.26 8.03
C ARG A 101 -10.29 23.83 9.48
N PRO A 102 -9.35 24.01 10.44
CA PRO A 102 -9.66 23.93 11.86
C PRO A 102 -10.70 25.01 12.24
N PRO A 103 -11.65 24.74 13.14
CA PRO A 103 -12.56 25.76 13.66
C PRO A 103 -11.75 26.81 14.46
N GLU A 104 -11.96 28.06 14.11
CA GLU A 104 -11.39 29.25 14.76
C GLU A 104 -11.72 29.24 16.27
N PRO A 105 -10.74 29.33 17.18
CA PRO A 105 -11.02 29.55 18.60
C PRO A 105 -11.49 30.99 18.81
N GLU A 106 -12.76 31.15 19.18
CA GLU A 106 -13.34 32.41 19.67
C GLU A 106 -12.46 33.00 20.81
N PRO A 107 -12.17 34.31 20.80
CA PRO A 107 -11.37 34.94 21.84
C PRO A 107 -12.15 34.99 23.15
N LEU A 108 -11.55 34.41 24.20
CA LEU A 108 -12.07 34.43 25.58
C LEU A 108 -12.30 35.88 26.07
N PRO A 109 -13.42 36.17 26.76
CA PRO A 109 -13.65 37.48 27.37
C PRO A 109 -12.65 37.73 28.53
N PRO A 110 -12.26 38.99 28.76
CA PRO A 110 -11.27 39.34 29.77
C PRO A 110 -11.75 39.03 31.19
N PRO A 111 -10.82 38.70 32.11
CA PRO A 111 -11.15 38.33 33.49
C PRO A 111 -11.75 39.53 34.26
N PRO A 112 -12.75 39.29 35.13
CA PRO A 112 -13.32 40.34 35.97
C PRO A 112 -12.42 40.69 37.17
N ASP A 113 -12.44 41.97 37.56
CA ASP A 113 -11.89 42.53 38.81
C ASP A 113 -12.62 42.01 40.07
#